data_AF-A0A075MM00-F1
#
_entry.id   AF-A0A075MM00-F1
#
_cell.length_a   1.000
_cell.length_b   1.000
_cell.length_c   1.000
_cell.angle_alpha   90.00
_cell.angle_beta   90.00
_cell.angle_gamma   90.00
#
_symmetry.space_group_name_H-M   'P 1'
#
loop_
_entity.id
_entity.type
_entity.pdbx_description
1 polymer ?
#
loop_
_entity_poly.entity_id
_entity_poly.type
_entity_poly.pdbx_seq_one_letter_code
_entity_poly.pdbx_strand_id
1 'polypeptide(L)'
;MNTKQTYTIAGISAIAAVIIFGAVAASQKNVQAQVNQNELFVAQKTGESAPDPLPGHSMHQAVLAVPPRDDGRIWDGDVTWTASQPVEIVVLHVYNSTGADDAHGEPLNAPFGNGKVAISLYKEASNTPAAGGSTHFTGSALAFHTLSGKPFTVTYSVKATALEPSS
;
A
#
# COMPACT_ATOMS: atom_id res chain seq x y z
N MET A 1 23.75 27.47 -30.72
CA MET A 1 23.71 26.42 -29.69
C MET A 1 22.90 26.97 -28.54
N ASN A 2 21.62 26.58 -28.44
CA ASN A 2 20.68 27.11 -27.44
C ASN A 2 20.65 26.20 -26.22
N THR A 3 21.22 26.69 -25.11
CA THR A 3 21.15 26.09 -23.78
C THR A 3 19.79 26.42 -23.17
N LYS A 4 18.96 25.40 -22.88
CA LYS A 4 17.69 25.60 -22.17
C LYS A 4 17.95 25.72 -20.67
N GLN A 5 17.44 26.81 -20.10
CA GLN A 5 17.54 27.19 -18.70
C GLN A 5 16.73 26.25 -17.79
N THR A 6 17.31 25.94 -16.65
CA THR A 6 16.70 25.24 -15.51
C THR A 6 15.89 26.24 -14.68
N TYR A 7 14.65 25.90 -14.33
CA TYR A 7 13.84 26.69 -13.40
C TYR A 7 14.05 26.19 -11.98
N THR A 8 14.68 27.03 -11.15
CA THR A 8 14.71 26.89 -9.69
C THR A 8 13.56 27.72 -9.12
N ILE A 9 12.62 27.11 -8.41
CA ILE A 9 11.64 27.86 -7.61
C ILE A 9 12.14 27.89 -6.17
N ALA A 10 12.56 29.08 -5.74
CA ALA A 10 12.81 29.40 -4.35
C ALA A 10 11.59 30.11 -3.75
N GLY A 11 11.21 29.68 -2.54
CA GLY A 11 10.83 30.59 -1.47
C GLY A 11 9.34 30.69 -1.12
N ILE A 12 8.99 30.34 0.12
CA ILE A 12 8.19 31.22 0.99
C ILE A 12 8.81 31.23 2.41
N SER A 13 9.41 32.37 2.70
CA SER A 13 9.47 33.17 3.94
C SER A 13 9.52 32.56 5.34
N ALA A 14 10.50 33.08 6.08
CA ALA A 14 10.75 32.95 7.50
C ALA A 14 9.70 33.64 8.39
N ILE A 15 9.50 33.07 9.58
CA ILE A 15 9.16 33.83 10.79
C ILE A 15 10.22 33.51 11.84
N ALA A 16 11.04 34.50 12.15
CA ALA A 16 11.93 34.49 13.30
C ALA A 16 11.16 35.00 14.53
N ALA A 17 11.09 34.20 15.58
CA ALA A 17 10.72 34.67 16.91
C ALA A 17 11.79 34.19 17.89
N VAL A 18 12.67 35.11 18.29
CA VAL A 18 13.60 34.95 19.39
C VAL A 18 12.85 35.29 20.67
N ILE A 19 12.66 34.32 21.56
CA ILE A 19 12.29 34.55 22.95
C ILE A 19 13.38 33.91 23.82
N ILE A 20 14.18 34.75 24.48
CA ILE A 20 15.10 34.36 25.54
C ILE A 20 14.45 34.78 26.85
N PHE A 21 14.21 33.85 27.78
CA PHE A 21 14.47 33.98 29.22
C PHE A 21 14.07 32.69 29.98
N GLY A 22 14.97 32.23 30.85
CA GLY A 22 14.60 31.44 32.04
C GLY A 22 14.87 29.93 31.96
N ALA A 23 15.95 29.49 32.60
CA ALA A 23 16.21 28.08 32.87
C ALA A 23 15.12 27.49 33.79
N VAL A 24 14.40 26.48 33.30
CA VAL A 24 13.85 25.41 34.12
C VAL A 24 14.16 24.11 33.38
N ALA A 25 15.13 23.37 33.90
CA ALA A 25 15.39 21.99 33.52
C ALA A 25 14.22 21.11 34.02
N ALA A 26 13.08 21.18 33.33
CA ALA A 26 12.08 20.15 33.42
C ALA A 26 12.41 19.09 32.37
N SER A 27 12.74 17.89 32.83
CA SER A 27 12.97 16.72 32.00
C SER A 27 11.78 16.52 31.05
N GLN A 28 11.90 17.05 29.83
CA GLN A 28 11.12 16.57 28.71
C GLN A 28 11.66 15.18 28.42
N LYS A 29 11.00 14.17 28.99
CA LYS A 29 11.14 12.81 28.48
C LYS A 29 10.89 12.91 26.99
N ASN A 30 11.96 12.76 26.22
CA ASN A 30 11.89 12.47 24.81
C ASN A 30 11.10 11.16 24.69
N VAL A 31 9.77 11.25 24.57
CA VAL A 31 9.01 10.24 23.86
C VAL A 31 9.30 10.53 22.39
N GLN A 32 10.55 10.25 22.01
CA GLN A 32 10.84 9.89 20.64
C GLN A 32 10.07 8.59 20.48
N ALA A 33 8.85 8.67 19.94
CA ALA A 33 8.21 7.52 19.35
C ALA A 33 9.23 6.98 18.36
N GLN A 34 9.96 5.96 18.79
CA GLN A 34 10.74 5.11 17.92
C GLN A 34 9.68 4.44 17.06
N VAL A 35 9.24 5.12 16.00
CA VAL A 35 8.52 4.46 14.91
C VAL A 35 9.51 3.43 14.43
N ASN A 36 9.30 2.18 14.86
CA ASN A 36 10.08 1.07 14.37
C ASN A 36 9.86 1.09 12.87
N GLN A 37 10.89 1.26 12.05
CA GLN A 37 10.69 1.39 10.59
C GLN A 37 10.04 0.13 9.99
N ASN A 38 10.09 -1.00 10.71
CA ASN A 38 9.35 -2.23 10.39
C ASN A 38 7.83 -2.14 10.62
N GLU A 39 7.36 -1.12 11.35
CA GLU A 39 5.95 -0.81 11.58
C GLU A 39 5.40 0.17 10.57
N LEU A 40 6.17 1.14 10.08
CA LEU A 40 5.66 2.14 9.12
C LEU A 40 6.20 1.87 7.72
N PHE A 41 5.29 1.59 6.78
CA PHE A 41 5.59 1.47 5.36
C PHE A 41 5.12 2.71 4.61
N VAL A 42 6.06 3.44 4.00
CA VAL A 42 5.77 4.59 3.14
C VAL A 42 6.48 4.39 1.81
N ALA A 43 5.74 4.49 0.71
CA ALA A 43 6.28 4.32 -0.62
C ALA A 43 5.60 5.27 -1.61
N GLN A 44 6.37 5.78 -2.57
CA GLN A 44 5.85 6.36 -3.80
C GLN A 44 6.64 5.77 -4.96
N LYS A 45 5.97 5.05 -5.85
CA LYS A 45 6.62 4.27 -6.91
C LYS A 45 5.77 4.26 -8.18
N THR A 46 6.43 4.06 -9.30
CA THR A 46 5.80 3.63 -10.55
C THR A 46 6.20 2.19 -10.81
N GLY A 47 5.22 1.32 -11.00
CA GLY A 47 5.41 -0.09 -11.32
C GLY A 47 4.87 -0.42 -12.71
N GLU A 48 5.53 -1.34 -13.38
CA GLU A 48 5.03 -2.02 -14.58
C GLU A 48 4.49 -3.38 -14.16
N SER A 49 3.34 -3.77 -14.70
CA SER A 49 2.74 -5.05 -14.37
C SER A 49 3.51 -6.22 -14.96
N ALA A 50 3.46 -7.35 -14.27
CA ALA A 50 3.91 -8.64 -14.76
C ALA A 50 2.78 -9.67 -14.63
N PRO A 51 2.86 -10.83 -15.31
CA PRO A 51 1.95 -11.93 -15.06
C PRO A 51 1.83 -12.24 -13.56
N ASP A 52 0.60 -12.36 -13.07
CA ASP A 52 0.34 -12.63 -11.65
C ASP A 52 0.98 -13.99 -11.27
N PRO A 53 1.88 -14.01 -10.26
CA PRO A 53 2.64 -15.22 -9.91
C PRO A 53 1.80 -16.28 -9.20
N LEU A 54 0.55 -15.98 -8.81
CA LEU A 54 -0.31 -16.96 -8.14
C LEU A 54 -0.68 -18.10 -9.11
N PRO A 55 -0.56 -19.38 -8.69
CA PRO A 55 -1.00 -20.50 -9.51
C PRO A 55 -2.45 -20.35 -9.96
N GLY A 56 -2.70 -20.51 -11.27
CA GLY A 56 -4.01 -20.28 -11.89
C GLY A 56 -4.29 -18.85 -12.34
N HIS A 57 -3.40 -17.90 -12.04
CA HIS A 57 -3.54 -16.49 -12.42
C HIS A 57 -2.64 -16.07 -13.59
N SER A 58 -2.07 -17.02 -14.34
CA SER A 58 -1.10 -16.72 -15.40
C SER A 58 -1.63 -15.84 -16.54
N MET A 59 -2.95 -15.71 -16.67
CA MET A 59 -3.61 -14.82 -17.63
C MET A 59 -3.83 -13.40 -17.09
N HIS A 60 -3.55 -13.14 -15.82
CA HIS A 60 -3.73 -11.83 -15.19
C HIS A 60 -2.42 -11.06 -15.15
N GLN A 61 -2.50 -9.76 -14.86
CA GLN A 61 -1.34 -8.90 -14.64
C GLN A 61 -1.42 -8.27 -13.25
N ALA A 62 -0.29 -8.08 -12.58
CA ALA A 62 -0.26 -7.50 -11.23
C ALA A 62 0.98 -6.63 -10.97
N VAL A 63 0.82 -5.68 -10.03
CA VAL A 63 1.91 -4.90 -9.41
C VAL A 63 1.72 -4.96 -7.90
N LEU A 64 2.71 -5.51 -7.19
CA LEU A 64 2.73 -5.53 -5.73
C LEU A 64 3.07 -4.13 -5.19
N ALA A 65 2.15 -3.53 -4.44
CA ALA A 65 2.30 -2.19 -3.87
C ALA A 65 2.82 -2.24 -2.42
N VAL A 66 2.27 -3.17 -1.63
CA VAL A 66 2.67 -3.41 -0.24
C VAL A 66 3.01 -4.89 -0.09
N PRO A 67 4.20 -5.23 0.39
CA PRO A 67 4.64 -6.62 0.45
C PRO A 67 3.88 -7.42 1.51
N PRO A 68 3.73 -8.75 1.31
CA PRO A 68 3.26 -9.64 2.34
C PRO A 68 4.17 -9.63 3.56
N ARG A 69 3.61 -9.95 4.73
CA ARG A 69 4.33 -10.09 6.00
C ARG A 69 4.37 -11.55 6.44
N ASP A 70 5.46 -11.95 7.08
CA ASP A 70 5.69 -13.28 7.65
C ASP A 70 5.70 -13.30 9.19
N ASP A 71 5.50 -12.14 9.82
CA ASP A 71 5.54 -11.96 11.27
C ASP A 71 4.16 -11.92 11.94
N GLY A 72 3.11 -12.33 11.23
CA GLY A 72 1.74 -12.41 11.75
C GLY A 72 0.98 -11.08 11.81
N ARG A 73 1.65 -9.95 11.58
CA ARG A 73 1.02 -8.62 11.54
C ARG A 73 0.31 -8.34 10.21
N ILE A 74 -0.61 -7.38 10.24
CA ILE A 74 -1.32 -6.86 9.06
C ILE A 74 -0.97 -5.39 8.84
N TRP A 75 -1.04 -4.95 7.59
CA TRP A 75 -0.99 -3.54 7.23
C TRP A 75 -2.35 -2.89 7.40
N ASP A 76 -2.34 -1.64 7.86
CA ASP A 76 -3.49 -0.76 7.92
C ASP A 76 -3.08 0.62 7.40
N GLY A 77 -3.77 1.14 6.39
CA GLY A 77 -3.44 2.44 5.85
C GLY A 77 -4.13 2.78 4.54
N ASP A 78 -3.56 3.77 3.86
CA ASP A 78 -4.16 4.36 2.66
C ASP A 78 -3.23 4.22 1.46
N VAL A 79 -3.84 4.03 0.30
CA VAL A 79 -3.19 4.08 -1.00
C VAL A 79 -3.89 5.09 -1.90
N THR A 80 -3.12 5.81 -2.70
CA THR A 80 -3.62 6.64 -3.81
C THR A 80 -2.83 6.28 -5.06
N TRP A 81 -3.51 6.15 -6.20
CA TRP A 81 -2.87 5.70 -7.43
C TRP A 81 -3.49 6.31 -8.69
N THR A 82 -2.73 6.21 -9.77
CA THR A 82 -3.18 6.41 -11.15
C THR A 82 -2.51 5.36 -12.04
N ALA A 83 -3.26 4.81 -12.99
CA ALA A 83 -2.86 3.70 -13.84
C ALA A 83 -3.19 3.97 -15.32
N SER A 84 -2.47 3.31 -16.21
CA SER A 84 -2.71 3.40 -17.66
C SER A 84 -3.87 2.54 -18.16
N GLN A 85 -4.41 1.67 -17.30
CA GLN A 85 -5.61 0.86 -17.53
C GLN A 85 -6.45 0.82 -16.25
N PRO A 86 -7.77 0.60 -16.33
CA PRO A 86 -8.57 0.27 -15.15
C PRO A 86 -8.01 -0.98 -14.45
N VAL A 87 -7.74 -0.87 -13.15
CA VAL A 87 -7.20 -1.94 -12.32
C VAL A 87 -8.20 -2.34 -11.24
N GLU A 88 -8.14 -3.59 -10.83
CA GLU A 88 -8.68 -4.04 -9.55
C GLU A 88 -7.66 -3.76 -8.43
N ILE A 89 -8.18 -3.55 -7.21
CA ILE A 89 -7.42 -3.61 -5.97
C ILE A 89 -7.54 -5.01 -5.40
N VAL A 90 -6.39 -5.59 -5.07
CA VAL A 90 -6.25 -6.88 -4.39
C VAL A 90 -5.70 -6.61 -2.99
N VAL A 91 -6.46 -7.00 -1.98
CA VAL A 91 -5.97 -7.09 -0.60
C VAL A 91 -5.91 -8.56 -0.23
N LEU A 92 -4.73 -9.01 0.19
CA LEU A 92 -4.49 -10.38 0.64
C LEU A 92 -4.68 -10.47 2.16
N HIS A 93 -5.25 -11.58 2.62
CA HIS A 93 -5.46 -11.87 4.04
C HIS A 93 -4.88 -13.24 4.38
N VAL A 94 -4.21 -13.34 5.54
CA VAL A 94 -3.87 -14.65 6.12
C VAL A 94 -5.15 -15.48 6.22
N TYR A 95 -5.13 -16.71 5.69
CA TYR A 95 -6.30 -17.56 5.63
C TYR A 95 -6.10 -18.85 6.41
N ASN A 96 -6.92 -19.05 7.44
CA ASN A 96 -7.01 -20.30 8.16
C ASN A 96 -8.02 -21.23 7.46
N SER A 97 -7.53 -22.07 6.55
CA SER A 97 -8.39 -23.01 5.80
C SER A 97 -9.06 -24.07 6.66
N THR A 98 -8.62 -24.29 7.90
CA THR A 98 -9.27 -25.26 8.81
C THR A 98 -10.58 -24.75 9.41
N GLY A 99 -10.85 -23.44 9.29
CA GLY A 99 -12.10 -22.83 9.75
C GLY A 99 -13.24 -22.87 8.73
N ALA A 100 -12.97 -23.29 7.49
CA ALA A 100 -13.99 -23.47 6.47
C ALA A 100 -14.59 -24.88 6.55
N ASP A 101 -15.89 -25.00 6.29
CA ASP A 101 -16.60 -26.28 6.20
C ASP A 101 -17.38 -26.37 4.88
N ASP A 102 -17.83 -27.57 4.54
CA ASP A 102 -18.55 -27.83 3.28
C ASP A 102 -19.89 -27.08 3.19
N ALA A 103 -20.52 -26.75 4.32
CA ALA A 103 -21.79 -26.07 4.33
C ALA A 103 -21.66 -24.57 4.01
N HIS A 104 -20.53 -23.95 4.36
CA HIS A 104 -20.26 -22.53 4.17
C HIS A 104 -19.31 -22.24 2.99
N GLY A 105 -18.53 -23.24 2.56
CA GLY A 105 -17.55 -23.10 1.48
C GLY A 105 -16.33 -22.26 1.89
N GLU A 106 -15.41 -22.09 0.94
CA GLU A 106 -14.23 -21.23 1.13
C GLU A 106 -14.48 -19.82 0.53
N PRO A 107 -13.93 -18.75 1.13
CA PRO A 107 -13.88 -17.44 0.47
C PRO A 107 -13.02 -17.51 -0.80
N LEU A 108 -13.07 -16.47 -1.63
CA LEU A 108 -12.14 -16.35 -2.76
C LEU A 108 -10.70 -16.47 -2.24
N ASN A 109 -9.96 -17.45 -2.76
CA ASN A 109 -8.62 -17.76 -2.29
C ASN A 109 -7.73 -18.25 -3.44
N ALA A 110 -6.42 -18.24 -3.20
CA ALA A 110 -5.43 -18.80 -4.11
C ALA A 110 -4.31 -19.51 -3.34
N PRO A 111 -3.61 -20.48 -3.94
CA PRO A 111 -2.40 -21.05 -3.36
C PRO A 111 -1.33 -19.97 -3.15
N PHE A 112 -0.72 -19.93 -1.97
CA PHE A 112 0.34 -18.98 -1.62
C PHE A 112 1.35 -19.62 -0.67
N GLY A 113 2.61 -19.70 -1.10
CA GLY A 113 3.65 -20.45 -0.37
C GLY A 113 3.23 -21.91 -0.15
N ASN A 114 3.25 -22.36 1.11
CA ASN A 114 2.85 -23.72 1.51
C ASN A 114 1.34 -23.84 1.87
N GLY A 115 0.55 -22.78 1.67
CA GLY A 115 -0.85 -22.74 2.07
C GLY A 115 -1.74 -22.02 1.06
N LYS A 116 -2.77 -21.35 1.59
CA LYS A 116 -3.71 -20.52 0.82
C LYS A 116 -3.74 -19.11 1.40
N VAL A 117 -4.10 -18.15 0.56
CA VAL A 117 -4.38 -16.76 0.95
C VAL A 117 -5.81 -16.41 0.57
N ALA A 118 -6.52 -15.67 1.41
CA ALA A 118 -7.85 -15.16 1.08
C ALA A 118 -7.72 -13.79 0.40
N ILE A 119 -8.63 -13.50 -0.52
CA ILE A 119 -8.52 -12.38 -1.45
C ILE A 119 -9.76 -11.50 -1.37
N SER A 120 -9.56 -10.22 -1.06
CA SER A 120 -10.52 -9.18 -1.42
C SER A 120 -10.14 -8.63 -2.79
N LEU A 121 -11.05 -8.71 -3.76
CA LEU A 121 -10.88 -8.20 -5.11
C LEU A 121 -12.01 -7.22 -5.42
N TYR A 122 -11.67 -5.95 -5.65
CA TYR A 122 -12.68 -4.93 -5.92
C TYR A 122 -12.15 -3.87 -6.89
N LYS A 123 -13.07 -3.12 -7.49
CA LYS A 123 -12.76 -1.91 -8.27
C LYS A 123 -13.20 -0.70 -7.47
N GLU A 124 -12.28 0.22 -7.23
CA GLU A 124 -12.63 1.52 -6.69
C GLU A 124 -13.32 2.35 -7.78
N ALA A 125 -14.49 2.91 -7.49
CA ALA A 125 -15.22 3.71 -8.44
C ALA A 125 -14.59 5.11 -8.55
N SER A 126 -13.90 5.38 -9.66
CA SER A 126 -13.50 6.74 -10.01
C SER A 126 -14.73 7.51 -10.50
N ASN A 127 -14.99 8.69 -9.92
CA ASN A 127 -15.98 9.63 -10.45
C ASN A 127 -15.48 10.37 -11.71
N THR A 128 -14.41 9.89 -12.34
CA THR A 128 -13.80 10.45 -13.55
C THR A 128 -13.47 9.32 -14.54
N PRO A 129 -13.25 9.62 -15.83
CA PRO A 129 -12.76 8.64 -16.78
C PRO A 129 -11.33 8.14 -16.50
N ALA A 130 -10.59 8.77 -15.58
CA ALA A 130 -9.23 8.38 -15.27
C ALA A 130 -9.21 7.09 -14.43
N ALA A 131 -8.33 6.16 -14.81
CA ALA A 131 -8.08 4.93 -14.08
C ALA A 131 -7.19 5.24 -12.87
N GLY A 132 -7.81 5.67 -11.77
CA GLY A 132 -7.10 6.02 -10.54
C GLY A 132 -8.08 6.15 -9.40
N GLY A 133 -7.54 6.31 -8.20
CA GLY A 133 -8.36 6.40 -7.00
C GLY A 133 -7.53 6.56 -5.75
N SER A 134 -8.25 6.62 -4.63
CA SER A 134 -7.71 6.54 -3.29
C SER A 134 -8.61 5.61 -2.50
N THR A 135 -8.02 4.72 -1.70
CA THR A 135 -8.79 3.80 -0.86
C THR A 135 -8.01 3.47 0.39
N HIS A 136 -8.76 3.21 1.46
CA HIS A 136 -8.22 2.65 2.68
C HIS A 136 -8.14 1.13 2.52
N PHE A 137 -7.12 0.50 3.11
CA PHE A 137 -6.98 -0.95 3.11
C PHE A 137 -6.45 -1.45 4.45
N THR A 138 -6.93 -2.63 4.83
CA THR A 138 -6.41 -3.40 5.97
C THR A 138 -6.21 -4.85 5.52
N GLY A 139 -5.01 -5.39 5.67
CA GLY A 139 -4.70 -6.77 5.25
C GLY A 139 -3.20 -7.07 5.21
N SER A 140 -2.85 -8.28 4.79
CA SER A 140 -1.47 -8.78 4.78
C SER A 140 -0.63 -8.25 3.61
N ALA A 141 -1.24 -7.92 2.48
CA ALA A 141 -0.57 -7.32 1.32
C ALA A 141 -1.56 -6.54 0.45
N LEU A 142 -1.04 -5.65 -0.42
CA LEU A 142 -1.82 -4.87 -1.38
C LEU A 142 -1.19 -4.96 -2.77
N ALA A 143 -1.99 -5.24 -3.79
CA ALA A 143 -1.57 -5.20 -5.18
C ALA A 143 -2.61 -4.53 -6.08
N PHE A 144 -2.14 -4.00 -7.20
CA PHE A 144 -2.96 -3.62 -8.35
C PHE A 144 -3.01 -4.79 -9.33
N HIS A 145 -4.15 -5.03 -9.94
CA HIS A 145 -4.38 -6.23 -10.74
C HIS A 145 -5.23 -5.94 -11.98
N THR A 146 -5.07 -6.73 -13.05
CA THR A 146 -6.05 -6.80 -14.15
C THR A 146 -6.45 -8.25 -14.45
N LEU A 147 -7.75 -8.53 -14.34
CA LEU A 147 -8.34 -9.82 -14.77
C LEU A 147 -8.27 -10.01 -16.30
N SER A 148 -8.21 -8.91 -17.05
CA SER A 148 -8.18 -8.95 -18.52
C SER A 148 -6.85 -9.42 -19.10
N GLY A 149 -5.80 -9.50 -18.28
CA GLY A 149 -4.44 -9.82 -18.74
C GLY A 149 -3.74 -8.71 -19.50
N LYS A 150 -4.37 -7.54 -19.67
CA LYS A 150 -3.74 -6.38 -20.30
C LYS A 150 -2.64 -5.84 -19.40
N PRO A 151 -1.39 -5.74 -19.90
CA PRO A 151 -0.32 -5.07 -19.17
C PRO A 151 -0.68 -3.63 -18.86
N PHE A 152 -0.24 -3.14 -17.71
CA PHE A 152 -0.49 -1.78 -17.25
C PHE A 152 0.70 -1.24 -16.48
N THR A 153 0.72 0.08 -16.37
CA THR A 153 1.61 0.83 -15.50
C THR A 153 0.78 1.51 -14.44
N VAL A 154 1.31 1.61 -13.22
CA VAL A 154 0.64 2.28 -12.10
C VAL A 154 1.65 3.10 -11.32
N THR A 155 1.30 4.35 -11.05
CA THR A 155 2.00 5.21 -10.09
C THR A 155 1.15 5.29 -8.84
N TYR A 156 1.73 4.97 -7.69
CA TYR A 156 1.03 4.95 -6.42
C TYR A 156 1.85 5.57 -5.30
N SER A 157 1.14 6.08 -4.30
CA SER A 157 1.66 6.47 -2.99
C SER A 157 0.92 5.70 -1.91
N VAL A 158 1.66 5.12 -0.97
CA VAL A 158 1.15 4.37 0.17
C VAL A 158 1.73 4.93 1.46
N LYS A 159 0.88 4.95 2.50
CA LYS A 159 1.29 5.02 3.89
C LYS A 159 0.50 3.99 4.68
N ALA A 160 1.17 3.02 5.28
CA ALA A 160 0.54 1.97 6.08
C ALA A 160 1.34 1.64 7.34
N THR A 161 0.65 1.25 8.39
CA THR A 161 1.24 0.82 9.66
C THR A 161 0.99 -0.68 9.87
N ALA A 162 1.96 -1.40 10.40
CA ALA A 162 1.83 -2.79 10.78
C ALA A 162 1.16 -2.89 12.16
N LEU A 163 0.05 -3.61 12.23
CA LEU A 163 -0.74 -3.82 13.43
C LEU A 163 -0.79 -5.31 13.76
N GLU A 164 -0.84 -5.61 15.06
CA GLU A 164 -1.17 -6.94 15.56
C GLU A 164 -2.68 -7.18 15.40
N PRO A 165 -3.12 -8.26 14.72
CA PRO A 165 -4.52 -8.64 14.70
C PRO A 165 -5.01 -8.97 16.11
N SER A 166 -6.25 -8.62 16.43
CA SER A 166 -6.89 -9.10 17.66
C SER A 166 -7.04 -10.63 17.60
N SER A 167 -6.66 -11.30 18.70
CA SER A 167 -6.83 -12.75 18.92
C SER A 167 -8.30 -13.15 19.09
#